data_AF-A0A9P7E9S6-F1
#
_entry.id   AF-A0A9P7E9S6-F1
#
_cell.length_a   1.000
_cell.length_b   1.000
_cell.length_c   1.000
_cell.angle_alpha   90.00
_cell.angle_beta   90.00
_cell.angle_gamma   90.00
#
_symmetry.space_group_name_H-M   'P 1'
#
loop_
_entity.id
_entity.type
_entity.pdbx_description
1 polymer ?
#
loop_
_entity_poly.entity_id
_entity_poly.type
_entity_poly.pdbx_seq_one_letter_code
_entity_poly.pdbx_strand_id
1 'polypeptide(L)'
;MNMPCITMVGAPHLLLGAVTKALSDAAISCRYPSDRTEVLKCEVASDYNINGGMVQEAPECRGIALQYYLVFKSLAKNHWEKFSG
;
A
#
# COMPACT_ATOMS: atom_id res chain seq x y z
N MET A 1 -3.54 12.32 -9.32
CA MET A 1 -3.17 12.35 -7.89
C MET A 1 -2.54 11.01 -7.55
N ASN A 2 -1.33 10.98 -6.94
CA ASN A 2 -0.74 9.72 -6.48
C ASN A 2 -1.12 9.50 -5.02
N MET A 3 -1.61 8.32 -4.70
CA MET A 3 -2.08 7.96 -3.37
C MET A 3 -1.34 6.72 -2.89
N PRO A 4 -0.83 6.73 -1.64
CA PRO A 4 -0.22 5.54 -1.09
C PRO A 4 -1.28 4.45 -0.91
N CYS A 5 -0.85 3.20 -0.97
CA CYS A 5 -1.66 2.00 -0.76
C CYS A 5 -0.85 0.98 0.05
N ILE A 6 -1.50 0.17 0.88
CA ILE A 6 -0.87 -0.99 1.51
C ILE A 6 -1.58 -2.24 1.00
N THR A 7 -0.81 -3.25 0.60
CA THR A 7 -1.31 -4.60 0.36
C THR A 7 -0.68 -5.58 1.36
N MET A 8 -1.45 -6.60 1.74
CA MET A 8 -1.07 -7.60 2.74
C MET A 8 -1.12 -9.03 2.16
N VAL A 9 -0.85 -9.20 0.86
CA VAL A 9 -0.81 -10.53 0.23
C VAL A 9 0.52 -11.20 0.61
N GLY A 10 0.46 -12.10 1.60
CA GLY A 10 1.64 -12.75 2.18
C GLY A 10 2.39 -11.85 3.15
N ALA A 11 2.91 -10.72 2.66
CA ALA A 11 3.63 -9.71 3.44
C ALA A 11 3.10 -8.29 3.18
N PRO A 12 3.23 -7.36 4.16
CA PRO A 12 2.95 -5.95 3.93
C PRO A 12 3.84 -5.37 2.83
N HIS A 13 3.22 -4.77 1.82
CA HIS A 13 3.90 -3.94 0.83
C HIS A 13 3.26 -2.55 0.78
N LEU A 14 4.11 -1.52 0.82
CA LEU A 14 3.72 -0.15 0.57
C LEU A 14 3.84 0.11 -0.93
N LEU A 15 2.77 0.63 -1.52
CA LEU A 15 2.66 0.98 -2.92
C LEU A 15 2.30 2.45 -3.05
N LEU A 16 2.69 3.08 -4.15
CA LEU A 16 2.25 4.42 -4.53
C LEU A 16 1.70 4.34 -5.95
N GLY A 17 0.40 4.55 -6.10
CA GLY A 17 -0.31 4.45 -7.38
C GLY A 17 -1.00 5.75 -7.75
N ALA A 18 -1.16 5.98 -9.05
CA ALA A 18 -2.00 7.06 -9.53
C ALA A 18 -3.49 6.71 -9.35
N VAL A 19 -4.25 7.60 -8.72
CA VAL A 19 -5.72 7.55 -8.73
C VAL A 19 -6.18 8.00 -10.11
N THR A 20 -6.62 7.05 -10.92
CA THR A 20 -7.19 7.29 -12.25
C THR A 20 -8.70 7.16 -12.21
N LYS A 21 -9.39 7.82 -13.14
CA LYS A 21 -10.85 7.70 -13.28
C LYS A 21 -11.28 6.25 -13.50
N ALA A 22 -10.56 5.52 -14.35
CA ALA A 22 -10.84 4.10 -14.60
C ALA A 22 -10.74 3.25 -13.32
N LEU A 23 -9.73 3.49 -12.48
CA LEU A 23 -9.58 2.80 -11.21
C LEU A 23 -10.69 3.17 -10.22
N SER A 24 -11.05 4.46 -10.15
CA SER A 24 -12.17 4.94 -9.31
C SER A 24 -13.50 4.35 -9.75
N ASP A 25 -13.80 4.35 -11.05
CA ASP A 25 -15.05 3.82 -11.61
C ASP A 25 -15.14 2.30 -11.38
N ALA A 26 -14.03 1.58 -11.52
CA ALA A 26 -13.93 0.15 -11.22
C ALA A 26 -14.21 -0.14 -9.74
N ALA A 27 -13.59 0.63 -8.83
CA ALA A 27 -13.80 0.49 -7.39
C ALA A 27 -15.26 0.79 -6.99
N ILE A 28 -15.85 1.88 -7.51
CA ILE A 28 -17.26 2.25 -7.27
C ILE A 28 -18.21 1.17 -7.78
N SER A 29 -17.89 0.56 -8.93
CA SER A 29 -18.70 -0.49 -9.55
C SER A 29 -18.46 -1.89 -8.97
N CYS A 30 -17.57 -2.04 -7.96
CA CYS A 30 -17.11 -3.32 -7.43
C CYS A 30 -16.60 -4.29 -8.52
N ARG A 31 -15.96 -3.76 -9.57
CA ARG A 31 -15.37 -4.54 -10.66
C ARG A 31 -13.85 -4.47 -10.62
N TYR A 32 -13.21 -5.48 -11.17
CA TYR A 32 -11.79 -5.41 -11.43
C TYR A 32 -11.53 -4.36 -12.52
N PRO A 33 -10.53 -3.47 -12.36
CA PRO A 33 -10.20 -2.50 -13.40
C PRO A 33 -9.75 -3.22 -14.68
N SER A 34 -10.30 -2.80 -15.82
CA SER A 34 -9.94 -3.34 -17.13
C SER A 34 -8.51 -2.94 -17.53
N ASP A 35 -8.08 -1.75 -17.09
CA ASP A 35 -6.76 -1.23 -17.34
C ASP A 35 -5.79 -1.65 -16.24
N ARG A 36 -4.54 -1.94 -16.64
CA ARG A 36 -3.48 -2.25 -15.68
C ARG A 36 -3.13 -1.02 -14.86
N THR A 37 -3.24 -1.12 -13.54
CA THR A 37 -2.76 -0.08 -12.63
C THR A 37 -1.25 -0.22 -12.44
N GLU A 38 -0.50 0.80 -12.85
CA GLU A 38 0.93 0.90 -12.54
C GLU A 38 1.13 1.52 -11.16
N VAL A 39 1.95 0.87 -10.34
CA VAL A 39 2.25 1.29 -8.97
C VAL A 39 3.75 1.22 -8.73
N LEU A 40 4.27 2.19 -7.96
CA LEU A 40 5.62 2.14 -7.45
C LEU A 40 5.61 1.35 -6.14
N LYS A 41 6.46 0.32 -6.04
CA LYS A 41 6.65 -0.42 -4.79
C LYS A 41 7.67 0.30 -3.94
N CYS A 42 7.28 0.67 -2.72
CA CYS A 42 8.18 1.20 -1.71
C CYS A 42 8.71 0.03 -0.89
N GLU A 43 9.99 -0.28 -1.05
CA GLU A 43 10.67 -1.22 -0.16
C GLU A 43 10.95 -0.53 1.16
N VAL A 44 10.35 -1.04 2.24
CA VAL A 44 10.84 -0.73 3.58
C VAL A 44 11.97 -1.72 3.82
N ALA A 45 13.17 -1.24 4.12
CA ALA A 45 14.29 -2.09 4.46
C ALA A 45 13.90 -2.94 5.68
N SER A 46 13.52 -4.18 5.45
CA SER A 46 13.40 -5.17 6.51
C SER A 46 14.57 -6.13 6.37
N ASP A 47 15.42 -6.20 7.38
CA ASP A 47 16.46 -7.24 7.52
C ASP A 47 15.86 -8.65 7.68
N TYR A 48 14.52 -8.77 7.63
CA TYR A 48 13.79 -10.02 7.70
C TYR A 48 13.65 -10.65 6.32
N ASN A 49 14.38 -11.74 6.13
CA ASN A 49 14.28 -12.62 4.97
C ASN A 49 12.90 -13.32 5.00
N ILE A 50 11.93 -12.80 4.25
CA ILE A 50 10.56 -13.34 4.18
C ILE A 50 10.54 -14.55 3.23
N ASN A 51 11.30 -15.59 3.56
CA ASN A 51 11.26 -16.85 2.84
C ASN A 51 10.24 -17.78 3.48
N GLY A 52 9.08 -17.90 2.81
CA GLY A 52 8.22 -19.08 2.89
C GLY A 52 7.63 -19.40 4.26
N GLY A 53 6.51 -18.76 4.62
CA GLY A 53 5.63 -19.28 5.66
C GLY A 53 4.85 -18.21 6.40
N MET A 54 3.52 -18.29 6.31
CA MET A 54 2.49 -17.65 7.15
C MET A 54 2.99 -16.58 8.14
N VAL A 55 3.37 -15.42 7.58
CA VAL A 55 3.91 -14.24 8.28
C VAL A 55 2.81 -13.50 9.07
N GLN A 56 1.54 -13.86 8.88
CA GLN A 56 0.41 -13.07 9.35
C GLN A 56 0.17 -13.18 10.88
N GLU A 57 0.63 -14.25 11.53
CA GLU A 57 0.35 -14.50 12.95
C GLU A 57 1.55 -14.31 13.89
N ALA A 58 2.75 -14.13 13.36
CA ALA A 58 3.94 -13.94 14.17
C ALA A 58 3.96 -12.53 14.80
N PRO A 59 4.19 -12.39 16.13
CA PRO A 59 4.21 -11.09 16.82
C PRO A 59 5.18 -10.07 16.20
N GLU A 60 6.34 -10.53 15.73
CA GLU A 60 7.34 -9.76 15.01
C GLU A 60 6.78 -9.10 13.74
N CYS A 61 5.84 -9.76 13.05
CA CYS A 61 5.22 -9.25 11.84
C CYS A 61 4.17 -8.17 12.12
N ARG A 62 3.59 -8.14 13.33
CA ARG A 62 2.72 -7.04 13.77
C ARG A 62 3.51 -5.75 13.94
N GLY A 63 4.74 -5.83 14.46
CA GLY A 63 5.64 -4.69 14.57
C GLY A 63 5.98 -4.09 13.20
N ILE A 64 6.30 -4.96 12.23
CA ILE A 64 6.56 -4.54 10.85
C ILE A 64 5.30 -3.94 10.22
N ALA A 65 4.14 -4.60 10.32
CA ALA A 65 2.88 -4.06 9.81
C ALA A 65 2.55 -2.69 10.40
N LEU A 66 2.82 -2.48 11.69
CA LEU A 66 2.66 -1.18 12.35
C LEU A 66 3.61 -0.13 11.79
N GLN A 67 4.88 -0.47 11.54
CA GLN A 67 5.83 0.45 10.89
C GLN A 67 5.36 0.85 9.50
N TYR A 68 4.95 -0.12 8.67
CA TYR A 68 4.38 0.14 7.36
C TYR A 68 3.14 1.04 7.42
N TYR A 69 2.25 0.78 8.39
CA TYR A 69 1.07 1.61 8.63
C TYR A 69 1.42 3.05 9.02
N LEU A 70 2.40 3.25 9.91
CA LEU A 70 2.85 4.58 10.32
C LEU A 70 3.45 5.36 9.14
N VAL A 71 4.29 4.70 8.33
CA VAL A 71 4.87 5.29 7.11
C VAL A 71 3.76 5.66 6.13
N PHE A 72 2.82 4.75 5.88
CA PHE A 72 1.65 5.02 5.03
C PHE A 72 0.85 6.21 5.53
N LYS A 73 0.55 6.27 6.83
CA LYS A 73 -0.25 7.35 7.42
C LYS A 73 0.44 8.70 7.25
N SER A 74 1.75 8.77 7.47
CA SER A 74 2.54 9.98 7.25
C SER A 74 2.54 10.39 5.78
N LEU A 75 2.78 9.45 4.87
CA LEU A 75 2.80 9.72 3.43
C LEU A 75 1.42 10.17 2.92
N ALA A 76 0.35 9.50 3.36
CA ALA A 76 -1.03 9.85 3.00
C ALA A 76 -1.39 11.25 3.47
N LYS A 77 -1.03 11.61 4.71
CA LYS A 77 -1.24 12.96 5.25
C LYS A 77 -0.53 14.02 4.39
N ASN A 78 0.75 13.82 4.09
CA ASN A 78 1.54 14.75 3.28
C ASN A 78 0.97 14.90 1.85
N HIS A 79 0.48 13.82 1.26
CA HIS A 79 -0.15 13.86 -0.07
C HIS A 79 -1.50 14.57 -0.05
N TRP A 80 -2.29 14.41 1.02
CA TRP A 80 -3.56 15.10 1.19
C TRP A 80 -3.38 16.60 1.43
N GLU A 81 -2.45 16.99 2.31
CA GLU A 81 -2.17 18.41 2.59
C GLU A 81 -1.76 19.17 1.33
N LYS A 82 -0.95 18.54 0.46
CA LYS A 82 -0.55 19.10 -0.84
C LYS A 82 -1.70 19.24 -1.84
N PHE A 83 -2.80 18.51 -1.64
CA PHE A 83 -3.96 18.55 -2.53
C PHE A 83 -5.03 19.54 -2.04
N SER A 84 -5.06 19.82 -0.73
CA SER A 84 -6.06 20.71 -0.11
C SER A 84 -5.65 22.19 -0.01
N GLY A 85 -4.45 22.55 -0.47
CA GLY A 85 -3.94 23.94 -0.53
C GLY A 85 -3.88 24.43 -1.96
#